data_AF-A0A2D9JCA2-F1
#
_entry.id   AF-A0A2D9JCA2-F1
#
_cell.length_a   1.000
_cell.length_b   1.000
_cell.length_c   1.000
_cell.angle_alpha   90.00
_cell.angle_beta   90.00
_cell.angle_gamma   90.00
#
_symmetry.space_group_name_H-M   'P 1'
#
loop_
_entity.id
_entity.type
_entity.pdbx_description
1 polymer ?
#
loop_
_entity_poly.entity_id
_entity_poly.type
_entity_poly.pdbx_seq_one_letter_code
_entity_poly.pdbx_strand_id
1 'polypeptide(L)'
;CSEIAAADGLVLPSHFEGLPNVVLEAFALQTPVIATRAGGAVELQRSPEEPTCHWADPGDPGSLATAIREFAEQAGQRKLHVANADRLIRENHDLRSAIDQISDLLGRVGA
;
A
#
# COMPACT_ATOMS: atom_id res chain seq x y z
N CYS A 1 -6.70 -15.22 2.59
CA CYS A 1 -6.63 -13.86 3.15
C CYS A 1 -7.91 -13.46 3.90
N SER A 2 -8.60 -14.39 4.58
CA SER A 2 -9.80 -14.07 5.39
C SER A 2 -9.49 -13.10 6.51
N GLU A 3 -8.34 -13.28 7.17
CA GLU A 3 -7.96 -12.46 8.32
C GLU A 3 -7.67 -11.01 7.96
N ILE A 4 -7.01 -10.74 6.83
CA ILE A 4 -6.73 -9.36 6.37
C ILE A 4 -8.03 -8.64 6.05
N ALA A 5 -8.96 -9.30 5.35
CA ALA A 5 -10.25 -8.71 4.99
C ALA A 5 -11.18 -8.53 6.22
N ALA A 6 -11.01 -9.34 7.26
CA ALA A 6 -11.80 -9.25 8.49
C ALA A 6 -11.22 -8.25 9.51
N ALA A 7 -9.97 -7.80 9.33
CA ALA A 7 -9.34 -6.84 10.23
C ALA A 7 -9.82 -5.41 9.97
N ASP A 8 -9.87 -4.60 11.03
CA ASP A 8 -10.16 -3.16 10.92
C ASP A 8 -9.07 -2.39 10.16
N GLY A 9 -7.83 -2.90 10.19
CA GLY A 9 -6.70 -2.37 9.44
C GLY A 9 -5.44 -3.24 9.57
N LEU A 10 -4.51 -3.05 8.64
CA LEU A 10 -3.19 -3.67 8.61
C LEU A 10 -2.12 -2.67 9.08
N VAL A 11 -1.19 -3.10 9.93
CA VAL A 11 -0.03 -2.30 10.34
C VAL A 11 1.26 -2.95 9.84
N LEU A 12 2.06 -2.23 9.04
CA LEU A 12 3.36 -2.66 8.54
C LEU A 12 4.47 -1.66 8.96
N PRO A 13 5.07 -1.82 10.14
CA PRO A 13 6.07 -0.90 10.68
C PRO A 13 7.50 -1.28 10.24
N SER A 14 7.69 -1.61 8.97
CA SER A 14 8.96 -2.13 8.44
C SER A 14 10.07 -1.09 8.47
N HIS A 15 11.32 -1.54 8.62
CA HIS A 15 12.49 -0.66 8.49
C HIS A 15 12.96 -0.55 7.03
N PHE A 16 12.67 -1.57 6.21
CA PHE A 16 12.98 -1.61 4.79
C PHE A 16 11.99 -2.54 4.09
N GLU A 17 11.54 -2.16 2.89
CA GLU A 17 10.72 -2.98 2.01
C GLU A 17 11.18 -2.79 0.56
N GLY A 18 11.21 -3.87 -0.22
CA GLY A 18 11.37 -3.79 -1.67
C GLY A 18 10.06 -3.31 -2.31
N LEU A 19 9.05 -4.17 -2.27
CA LEU A 19 7.67 -3.85 -2.58
C LEU A 19 6.80 -4.65 -1.60
N PRO A 20 6.04 -4.01 -0.69
CA PRO A 20 5.34 -4.75 0.35
C PRO A 20 4.07 -5.40 -0.21
N ASN A 21 4.18 -6.67 -0.62
CA ASN A 21 3.05 -7.44 -1.18
C ASN A 21 1.84 -7.50 -0.24
N VAL A 22 2.06 -7.60 1.08
CA VAL A 22 0.95 -7.63 2.06
C VAL A 22 0.14 -6.33 2.07
N VAL A 23 0.75 -5.19 1.72
CA VAL A 23 0.03 -3.91 1.57
C VAL A 23 -0.80 -3.92 0.29
N LEU A 24 -0.26 -4.44 -0.82
CA LEU A 24 -1.02 -4.63 -2.05
C LEU A 24 -2.22 -5.57 -1.85
N GLU A 25 -2.04 -6.65 -1.09
CA GLU A 25 -3.12 -7.57 -0.71
C GLU A 25 -4.19 -6.86 0.13
N ALA A 26 -3.79 -6.09 1.14
CA ALA A 26 -4.72 -5.32 1.96
C ALA A 26 -5.50 -4.29 1.14
N PHE A 27 -4.82 -3.54 0.28
CA PHE A 27 -5.45 -2.61 -0.65
C PHE A 27 -6.44 -3.30 -1.59
N ALA A 28 -6.09 -4.46 -2.16
CA ALA A 28 -6.99 -5.22 -3.02
C ALA A 28 -8.24 -5.72 -2.28
N LEU A 29 -8.09 -6.00 -0.98
CA LEU A 29 -9.18 -6.39 -0.08
C LEU A 29 -9.93 -5.21 0.54
N GLN A 30 -9.55 -3.97 0.18
CA GLN A 30 -10.10 -2.72 0.75
C GLN A 30 -9.87 -2.59 2.26
N THR A 31 -8.88 -3.30 2.81
CA THR A 31 -8.45 -3.19 4.19
C THR A 31 -7.57 -1.94 4.36
N PRO A 32 -7.95 -0.99 5.23
CA PRO A 32 -7.14 0.19 5.53
C PRO A 32 -5.73 -0.17 6.04
N VAL A 33 -4.72 0.64 5.69
CA VAL A 33 -3.32 0.37 6.04
C VAL A 33 -2.70 1.50 6.87
N ILE A 34 -1.78 1.11 7.75
CA ILE A 34 -0.80 1.95 8.41
C ILE A 34 0.57 1.38 8.05
N ALA A 35 1.45 2.18 7.46
CA ALA A 35 2.77 1.72 7.03
C ALA A 35 3.85 2.74 7.34
N THR A 36 5.10 2.30 7.42
CA THR A 36 6.26 3.19 7.48
C THR A 36 6.70 3.61 6.08
N ARG A 37 7.26 4.82 5.94
CA ARG A 37 7.89 5.30 4.70
C ARG A 37 9.24 4.62 4.45
N ALA A 38 9.24 3.30 4.29
CA ALA A 38 10.42 2.46 4.16
C ALA A 38 10.55 1.89 2.74
N GLY A 39 11.70 2.11 2.10
CA GLY A 39 12.03 1.54 0.79
C GLY A 39 10.93 1.79 -0.25
N GLY A 40 10.55 0.78 -1.03
CA GLY A 40 9.54 0.91 -2.07
C GLY A 40 8.09 0.96 -1.57
N ALA A 41 7.84 0.98 -0.25
CA ALA A 41 6.51 1.29 0.27
C ALA A 41 6.03 2.68 -0.16
N VAL A 42 6.96 3.65 -0.29
CA VAL A 42 6.63 5.02 -0.72
C VAL A 42 6.10 5.08 -2.15
N GLU A 43 6.40 4.09 -2.98
CA GLU A 43 5.88 3.97 -4.35
C GLU A 43 4.39 3.57 -4.37
N LEU A 44 3.87 3.06 -3.24
CA LEU A 44 2.46 2.77 -3.07
C LEU A 44 1.61 4.02 -2.78
N GLN A 45 2.13 5.21 -3.10
CA GLN A 45 1.43 6.48 -3.08
C GLN A 45 1.80 7.27 -4.33
N ARG A 46 0.79 7.71 -5.09
CA ARG A 46 0.99 8.45 -6.34
C ARG A 46 1.54 9.86 -6.12
N SER A 47 1.03 10.55 -5.11
CA SER A 47 1.35 11.95 -4.83
C SER A 47 1.15 12.26 -3.34
N PRO A 48 1.92 13.18 -2.72
CA PRO A 48 1.74 13.60 -1.33
C PRO A 48 0.30 14.03 -0.96
N GLU A 49 -0.44 14.54 -1.93
CA GLU A 49 -1.83 15.02 -1.78
C GLU A 49 -2.87 13.90 -1.82
N GLU A 50 -2.50 12.70 -2.25
CA GLU A 50 -3.37 11.53 -2.39
C GLU A 50 -2.82 10.34 -1.57
N PRO A 51 -2.80 10.44 -0.22
CA PRO A 51 -2.31 9.36 0.62
C PRO A 51 -3.16 8.09 0.46
N THR A 52 -2.50 6.94 0.43
CA THR A 52 -3.11 5.59 0.33
C THR A 52 -3.17 4.87 1.67
N CYS A 53 -2.45 5.36 2.68
CA CYS A 53 -2.41 4.82 4.02
C CYS A 53 -2.02 5.90 5.04
N HIS A 54 -2.11 5.59 6.33
CA HIS A 54 -1.48 6.42 7.36
C HIS A 54 0.01 6.09 7.43
N TRP A 55 0.84 7.12 7.39
CA TRP A 55 2.29 6.94 7.32
C TRP A 55 2.98 7.25 8.64
N ALA A 56 3.90 6.36 9.01
CA ALA A 56 4.85 6.55 10.10
C ALA A 56 6.29 6.63 9.55
N ASP A 57 7.20 7.06 10.41
CA ASP A 57 8.63 7.08 10.10
C ASP A 57 9.30 5.77 10.54
N PRO A 58 10.17 5.16 9.69
CA PRO A 58 10.86 3.92 10.04
C PRO A 58 11.71 4.06 11.31
N GLY A 59 11.58 3.12 12.24
CA GLY A 59 12.36 3.12 13.49
C GLY A 59 11.91 4.16 14.52
N ASP A 60 10.78 4.85 14.30
CA ASP A 60 10.20 5.81 15.25
C ASP A 60 8.87 5.28 15.83
N PRO A 61 8.88 4.71 17.05
CA PRO A 61 7.67 4.27 17.73
C PRO A 61 6.66 5.39 18.03
N GLY A 62 7.14 6.62 18.21
CA GLY A 62 6.28 7.79 18.47
C GLY A 62 5.49 8.19 17.22
N SER A 63 6.16 8.21 16.07
CA SER A 63 5.54 8.42 14.76
C SER A 63 4.50 7.32 14.46
N LEU A 64 4.85 6.05 14.71
CA LEU A 64 3.92 4.93 14.56
C LEU A 64 2.68 5.03 15.48
N ALA A 65 2.88 5.38 16.75
CA ALA A 65 1.77 5.55 17.69
C ALA A 65 0.84 6.69 17.27
N THR A 66 1.38 7.76 16.68
CA THR A 66 0.58 8.86 16.12
C THR A 66 -0.24 8.38 14.93
N ALA A 67 0.36 7.68 13.98
CA ALA A 67 -0.33 7.14 12.82
C ALA A 67 -1.48 6.18 13.23
N ILE A 68 -1.28 5.36 14.26
CA ILE A 68 -2.33 4.48 14.82
C ILE A 68 -3.48 5.26 15.47
N ARG A 69 -3.18 6.36 16.19
CA ARG A 69 -4.23 7.21 16.78
C ARG A 69 -5.04 7.92 15.71
N GLU A 70 -4.37 8.56 14.76
CA GLU A 70 -5.01 9.22 13.62
C GLU A 70 -5.89 8.24 12.85
N PHE A 71 -5.35 7.06 12.57
CA PHE A 71 -6.10 5.96 11.99
C PHE A 71 -7.37 5.68 12.78
N ALA A 72 -7.30 5.49 14.10
CA ALA A 72 -8.47 5.16 14.92
C ALA A 72 -9.53 6.28 14.91
N GLU A 73 -9.10 7.53 15.00
CA GLU A 73 -9.96 8.70 15.19
C GLU A 73 -10.57 9.24 13.88
N GLN A 74 -9.89 9.07 12.74
CA GLN A 74 -10.22 9.78 11.50
C GLN A 74 -10.86 8.87 10.44
N ALA A 75 -12.09 8.41 10.70
CA ALA A 75 -12.81 7.51 9.81
C ALA A 75 -12.99 8.04 8.38
N GLY A 76 -13.08 9.36 8.20
CA GLY A 76 -13.14 9.99 6.87
C GLY A 76 -11.85 9.79 6.07
N GLN A 77 -10.69 9.93 6.72
CA GLN A 77 -9.39 9.74 6.08
C GLN A 77 -9.17 8.27 5.72
N ARG A 78 -9.55 7.33 6.59
CA ARG A 78 -9.48 5.89 6.28
C ARG A 78 -10.20 5.54 4.98
N LYS A 79 -11.42 6.06 4.80
CA LYS A 79 -12.21 5.81 3.57
C LYS A 79 -11.55 6.42 2.34
N LEU A 80 -11.00 7.63 2.47
CA LEU A 80 -10.26 8.29 1.38
C LEU A 80 -9.00 7.51 1.00
N HIS A 81 -8.23 7.06 1.98
CA HIS A 81 -7.02 6.25 1.77
C HIS A 81 -7.33 4.95 1.02
N VAL A 82 -8.39 4.24 1.42
CA VAL A 82 -8.85 3.02 0.72
C VAL A 82 -9.25 3.33 -0.73
N ALA A 83 -9.96 4.43 -0.98
CA ALA A 83 -10.33 4.81 -2.35
C ALA A 83 -9.11 5.17 -3.22
N ASN A 84 -8.13 5.87 -2.65
CA ASN A 84 -6.87 6.18 -3.34
C ASN A 84 -6.06 4.91 -3.64
N ALA A 85 -6.02 3.97 -2.68
CA ALA A 85 -5.35 2.69 -2.83
C ALA A 85 -6.02 1.79 -3.89
N ASP A 86 -7.35 1.73 -3.93
CA ASP A 86 -8.10 1.00 -4.97
C ASP A 86 -7.76 1.53 -6.38
N ARG A 87 -7.77 2.86 -6.53
CA ARG A 87 -7.39 3.49 -7.81
C ARG A 87 -5.95 3.18 -8.20
N LEU A 88 -5.01 3.28 -7.25
CA LEU A 88 -3.60 2.95 -7.49
C LEU A 88 -3.45 1.49 -7.97
N ILE A 89 -4.10 0.53 -7.32
CA ILE A 89 -4.00 -0.88 -7.73
C ILE A 89 -4.55 -1.08 -9.14
N ARG A 90 -5.72 -0.51 -9.44
CA ARG A 90 -6.34 -0.65 -10.76
C ARG A 90 -5.52 -0.03 -11.88
N GLU A 91 -4.87 1.09 -11.61
CA GLU A 91 -4.10 1.85 -12.61
C GLU A 91 -2.67 1.31 -12.78
N ASN A 92 -2.04 0.82 -11.72
CA ASN A 92 -0.59 0.57 -11.69
C ASN A 92 -0.18 -0.87 -11.34
N HIS A 93 -1.07 -1.68 -10.76
CA HIS A 93 -0.74 -3.02 -10.27
C HIS A 93 -1.71 -4.10 -10.77
N ASP A 94 -2.35 -3.88 -11.92
CA ASP A 94 -3.12 -4.90 -12.61
C ASP A 94 -2.20 -6.02 -13.14
N LEU A 95 -2.54 -7.26 -12.80
CA LEU A 95 -1.74 -8.44 -13.14
C LEU A 95 -1.60 -8.64 -14.65
N ARG A 96 -2.66 -8.37 -15.42
CA ARG A 96 -2.63 -8.52 -16.88
C ARG A 96 -1.63 -7.55 -17.49
N SER A 97 -1.69 -6.30 -17.08
CA SER A 97 -0.78 -5.25 -17.55
C SER A 97 0.69 -5.58 -17.23
N ALA A 98 0.98 -6.12 -16.04
CA ALA A 98 2.33 -6.55 -15.67
C ALA A 98 2.82 -7.73 -16.53
N ILE A 99 1.96 -8.73 -16.77
CA ILE A 99 2.27 -9.89 -17.63
C ILE A 99 2.56 -9.45 -19.06
N ASP A 100 1.74 -8.55 -19.61
CA ASP A 100 1.89 -8.07 -20.99
C ASP A 100 3.25 -7.35 -21.16
N GLN A 101 3.61 -6.47 -20.23
CA GLN A 101 4.90 -5.76 -20.27
C GLN A 101 6.11 -6.69 -20.17
N ILE A 102 6.08 -7.66 -19.25
CA ILE A 102 7.18 -8.62 -19.08
C ILE A 102 7.27 -9.54 -20.31
N SER A 103 6.12 -9.98 -20.84
CA SER A 103 6.07 -10.83 -22.04
C SER A 103 6.64 -10.12 -23.26
N ASP A 104 6.29 -8.84 -23.45
CA ASP A 104 6.85 -7.99 -24.51
C ASP A 104 8.36 -7.81 -24.38
N LEU A 105 8.87 -7.65 -23.15
CA LEU A 105 10.29 -7.49 -22.90
C LEU A 105 11.06 -8.79 -23.18
N LEU A 106 10.61 -9.90 -22.60
CA LEU A 106 11.29 -11.20 -22.70
C LEU A 106 11.16 -11.82 -24.09
N GLY A 107 10.04 -11.57 -24.78
CA GLY A 107 9.83 -12.01 -26.15
C GLY A 107 10.84 -11.42 -27.15
N ARG A 108 11.43 -10.26 -26.85
CA ARG A 108 12.47 -9.62 -27.68
C ARG A 108 13.83 -10.30 -27.58
N VAL A 109 14.09 -11.10 -26.56
CA VAL A 109 15.41 -11.75 -26.35
C VAL A 109 15.59 -12.98 -27.24
N GLY A 110 14.51 -13.50 -27.83
CA GLY A 110 14.51 -14.67 -28.71
C GLY A 110 14.18 -14.41 -30.18
N ALA A 111 14.07 -13.14 -30.60
CA ALA A 111 13.78 -12.71 -31.97
C ALA A 111 15.04 -12.23 -32.71
#